data_AF-A0A1C5DJ35-F1
#
_entry.id   AF-A0A1C5DJ35-F1
#
_cell.length_a   1.000
_cell.length_b   1.000
_cell.length_c   1.000
_cell.angle_alpha   90.00
_cell.angle_beta   90.00
_cell.angle_gamma   90.00
#
_symmetry.space_group_name_H-M   'P 1'
#
loop_
_entity.id
_entity.type
_entity.pdbx_description
1 polymer ?
#
loop_
_entity_poly.entity_id
_entity_poly.type
_entity_poly.pdbx_seq_one_letter_code
_entity_poly.pdbx_strand_id
1 'polypeptide(L)'
;MPVVKAGGTAEVRPQELYGAETDPFLSTTARLTAAVPIQVVSDGRYILVFRQSIAAGDADMVYRTKGNALTGDTSRTDLVTVGGAKAAAADASLPCDRYALVRSALKPAGGNDTLGTRDMDGKQFYEPTTRLSFLPRLTDGGFAVLLLPTEVEGVSRRQLFVNNAAEKRIESFNCERTDDGLFDVAGTQLWTSPDPGSASPCWNANPAPTPTPDGPWSPSPPPPTGPAPRCASPPAPRPKYGSAPTPFPRRAAAPPSKRG
;
A
#
# COMPACT_ATOMS: atom_id res chain seq x y z
N MET A 1 -21.29 -4.66 -1.91
CA MET A 1 -22.23 -3.73 -2.56
C MET A 1 -23.58 -4.42 -2.64
N PRO A 2 -24.70 -3.71 -2.47
CA PRO A 2 -26.02 -4.28 -2.75
C PRO A 2 -26.15 -4.57 -4.23
N VAL A 3 -26.98 -5.57 -4.58
CA VAL A 3 -27.25 -5.95 -5.97
C VAL A 3 -28.53 -5.26 -6.40
N VAL A 4 -28.52 -4.68 -7.60
CA VAL A 4 -29.63 -3.92 -8.18
C VAL A 4 -29.93 -4.45 -9.57
N LYS A 5 -31.21 -4.55 -9.93
CA LYS A 5 -31.64 -4.94 -11.28
C LYS A 5 -31.39 -3.79 -12.27
N ALA A 6 -30.92 -4.13 -13.47
CA ALA A 6 -30.73 -3.17 -14.56
C ALA A 6 -32.02 -2.38 -14.83
N GLY A 7 -31.91 -1.06 -14.91
CA GLY A 7 -33.05 -0.14 -15.13
C GLY A 7 -33.86 0.17 -13.87
N GLY A 8 -33.44 -0.30 -12.69
CA GLY A 8 -34.04 0.02 -11.40
C GLY A 8 -33.02 0.53 -10.38
N THR A 9 -33.49 0.90 -9.20
CA THR A 9 -32.66 1.33 -8.06
C THR A 9 -32.89 0.51 -6.80
N ALA A 10 -33.93 -0.33 -6.79
CA ALA A 10 -34.27 -1.19 -5.68
C ALA A 10 -33.29 -2.36 -5.55
N GLU A 11 -32.90 -2.65 -4.32
CA GLU A 11 -32.05 -3.80 -4.03
C GLU A 11 -32.82 -5.10 -4.23
N VAL A 12 -32.13 -6.10 -4.77
CA VAL A 12 -32.67 -7.43 -5.04
C VAL A 12 -31.74 -8.48 -4.46
N ARG A 13 -32.30 -9.63 -4.11
CA ARG A 13 -31.45 -10.74 -3.66
C ARG A 13 -30.70 -11.29 -4.87
N PRO A 14 -29.38 -11.56 -4.77
CA PRO A 14 -28.61 -12.04 -5.91
C PRO A 14 -29.18 -13.29 -6.58
N GLN A 15 -29.86 -14.15 -5.81
CA GLN A 15 -30.49 -15.38 -6.29
C GLN A 15 -31.74 -15.15 -7.16
N GLU A 16 -32.31 -13.95 -7.12
CA GLU A 16 -33.53 -13.58 -7.87
C GLU A 16 -33.21 -13.01 -9.26
N LEU A 17 -31.92 -12.80 -9.58
CA LEU A 17 -31.47 -12.29 -10.87
C LEU A 17 -30.81 -13.38 -11.71
N TYR A 18 -31.08 -13.36 -13.01
CA TYR A 18 -30.46 -14.26 -13.97
C TYR A 18 -29.47 -13.52 -14.87
N GLY A 19 -28.28 -14.09 -15.06
CA GLY A 19 -27.32 -13.64 -16.09
C GLY A 19 -27.03 -12.13 -16.07
N ALA A 20 -27.40 -11.44 -17.16
CA ALA A 20 -27.09 -10.04 -17.41
C ALA A 20 -28.11 -9.04 -16.82
N GLU A 21 -29.03 -9.48 -15.95
CA GLU A 21 -30.05 -8.61 -15.35
C GLU A 21 -29.51 -7.71 -14.23
N THR A 22 -28.26 -7.91 -13.80
CA THR A 22 -27.63 -7.08 -12.76
C THR A 22 -27.14 -5.76 -13.34
N ASP A 23 -27.47 -4.65 -12.69
CA ASP A 23 -26.94 -3.34 -13.07
C ASP A 23 -25.42 -3.27 -12.79
N PRO A 24 -24.57 -3.05 -13.81
CA PRO A 24 -23.12 -3.09 -13.66
C PRO A 24 -22.54 -1.87 -12.93
N PHE A 25 -23.31 -0.79 -12.79
CA PHE A 25 -22.88 0.43 -12.11
C PHE A 25 -23.35 0.44 -10.65
N LEU A 26 -24.66 0.31 -10.43
CA LEU A 26 -25.30 0.38 -9.10
C LEU A 26 -24.97 -0.82 -8.21
N SER A 27 -24.56 -1.95 -8.80
CA SER A 27 -24.18 -3.15 -8.06
C SER A 27 -22.68 -3.25 -7.74
N THR A 28 -21.89 -2.26 -8.14
CA THR A 28 -20.42 -2.27 -7.98
C THR A 28 -19.93 -1.01 -7.26
N THR A 29 -18.64 -0.94 -6.96
CA THR A 29 -18.06 0.27 -6.35
C THR A 29 -18.10 1.47 -7.31
N ALA A 30 -18.43 1.27 -8.59
CA ALA A 30 -18.60 2.34 -9.58
C ALA A 30 -19.67 3.36 -9.14
N ARG A 31 -20.76 2.90 -8.50
CA ARG A 31 -21.80 3.79 -7.94
C ARG A 31 -21.26 4.82 -6.95
N LEU A 32 -20.13 4.51 -6.30
CA LEU A 32 -19.53 5.39 -5.32
C LEU A 32 -18.67 6.47 -5.98
N THR A 33 -18.58 6.55 -7.31
CA THR A 33 -17.78 7.54 -8.04
C THR A 33 -18.55 8.83 -8.21
N ALA A 34 -17.97 9.96 -7.80
CA ALA A 34 -18.53 11.26 -8.11
C ALA A 34 -18.34 11.58 -9.60
N ALA A 35 -19.30 12.32 -10.19
CA ALA A 35 -19.26 12.77 -11.58
C ALA A 35 -18.27 13.93 -11.78
N VAL A 36 -16.99 13.69 -11.51
CA VAL A 36 -15.87 14.64 -11.59
C VAL A 36 -14.68 13.97 -12.28
N PRO A 37 -13.64 14.71 -12.69
CA PRO A 37 -12.49 14.12 -13.38
C PRO A 37 -11.85 12.96 -12.59
N ILE A 38 -11.48 11.91 -13.33
CA ILE A 38 -10.65 10.80 -12.84
C ILE A 38 -9.23 10.98 -13.35
N GLN A 39 -8.25 10.45 -12.61
CA GLN A 39 -6.87 10.44 -13.06
C GLN A 39 -6.36 9.00 -13.14
N VAL A 40 -5.71 8.68 -14.26
CA VAL A 40 -5.07 7.38 -14.47
C VAL A 40 -3.56 7.58 -14.51
N VAL A 41 -2.85 6.80 -13.72
CA VAL A 41 -1.38 6.83 -13.63
C VAL A 41 -0.85 5.42 -13.85
N SER A 42 0.20 5.27 -14.65
CA SER A 42 0.92 4.00 -14.75
C SER A 42 2.31 4.13 -14.16
N ASP A 43 2.73 3.12 -13.40
CA ASP A 43 4.07 3.01 -12.84
C ASP A 43 4.98 2.05 -13.64
N GLY A 44 4.59 1.72 -14.86
CA GLY A 44 5.26 0.76 -15.74
C GLY A 44 4.88 -0.70 -15.47
N ARG A 45 4.30 -1.02 -14.31
CA ARG A 45 3.85 -2.38 -13.95
C ARG A 45 2.33 -2.45 -13.79
N TYR A 46 1.76 -1.43 -13.17
CA TYR A 46 0.34 -1.32 -12.90
C TYR A 46 -0.25 -0.06 -13.56
N ILE A 47 -1.55 -0.11 -13.79
CA ILE A 47 -2.39 1.05 -14.03
C ILE A 47 -3.17 1.30 -12.76
N LEU A 48 -3.11 2.54 -12.28
CA LEU A 48 -3.79 3.02 -11.08
C LEU A 48 -4.84 4.02 -11.52
N VAL A 49 -6.09 3.78 -11.15
CA VAL A 49 -7.22 4.66 -11.42
C VAL A 49 -7.62 5.34 -10.12
N PHE A 50 -7.43 6.64 -10.07
CA PHE A 50 -7.81 7.51 -8.97
C PHE A 50 -9.11 8.22 -9.32
N ARG A 51 -10.06 8.18 -8.38
CA ARG A 51 -11.37 8.80 -8.56
C ARG A 51 -11.87 9.36 -7.25
N GLN A 52 -12.54 10.50 -7.29
CA GLN A 52 -13.25 11.00 -6.11
C GLN A 52 -14.51 10.18 -5.89
N SER A 53 -14.79 9.84 -4.63
CA SER A 53 -16.05 9.23 -4.25
C SER A 53 -17.17 10.26 -4.00
N ILE A 54 -18.42 9.83 -4.14
CA ILE A 54 -19.59 10.65 -3.78
C ILE A 54 -19.58 11.05 -2.29
N ALA A 55 -20.30 12.11 -1.95
CA ALA A 55 -20.42 12.60 -0.57
C ALA A 55 -21.34 11.69 0.27
N ALA A 56 -21.19 11.71 1.60
CA ALA A 56 -21.99 10.87 2.52
C ALA A 56 -23.52 11.03 2.40
N GLY A 57 -23.99 12.18 1.91
CA GLY A 57 -25.41 12.52 1.72
C GLY A 57 -25.92 12.36 0.29
N ASP A 58 -25.12 11.81 -0.61
CA ASP A 58 -25.51 11.60 -2.01
C ASP A 58 -26.65 10.58 -2.14
N ALA A 59 -27.51 10.74 -3.14
CA ALA A 59 -28.66 9.88 -3.38
C ALA A 59 -28.27 8.42 -3.69
N ASP A 60 -27.12 8.21 -4.31
CA ASP A 60 -26.61 6.88 -4.64
C ASP A 60 -25.79 6.25 -3.50
N MET A 61 -25.68 6.92 -2.35
CA MET A 61 -24.93 6.42 -1.20
C MET A 61 -25.51 5.11 -0.66
N VAL A 62 -24.61 4.25 -0.19
CA VAL A 62 -24.96 3.05 0.56
C VAL A 62 -24.37 3.13 1.96
N TYR A 63 -25.06 2.55 2.92
CA TYR A 63 -24.76 2.61 4.34
C TYR A 63 -24.42 1.24 4.89
N ARG A 64 -23.55 1.21 5.90
CA ARG A 64 -23.13 -0.03 6.55
C ARG A 64 -24.22 -0.53 7.51
N THR A 65 -24.53 -1.82 7.43
CA THR A 65 -25.39 -2.50 8.42
C THR A 65 -24.57 -3.05 9.57
N LYS A 66 -25.22 -3.39 10.69
CA LYS A 66 -24.58 -4.03 11.85
C LYS A 66 -23.94 -5.39 11.50
N GLY A 67 -24.42 -6.05 10.44
CA GLY A 67 -23.82 -7.26 9.86
C GLY A 67 -22.64 -6.98 8.91
N ASN A 68 -22.13 -5.74 8.85
CA ASN A 68 -21.05 -5.29 7.98
C ASN A 68 -21.34 -5.38 6.47
N ALA A 69 -22.61 -5.53 6.08
CA ALA A 69 -23.05 -5.43 4.69
C ALA A 69 -23.27 -3.95 4.30
N LEU A 70 -23.43 -3.68 3.01
CA LEU A 70 -23.77 -2.36 2.48
C LEU A 70 -25.16 -2.39 1.86
N THR A 71 -25.95 -1.34 2.11
CA THR A 71 -27.31 -1.18 1.58
C THR A 71 -27.64 0.30 1.35
N GLY A 72 -28.28 0.63 0.24
CA GLY A 72 -28.96 1.89 -0.03
C GLY A 72 -30.38 1.96 0.54
N ASP A 73 -30.93 0.87 1.12
CA ASP A 73 -32.20 0.94 1.84
C ASP A 73 -32.05 1.68 3.17
N THR A 74 -32.39 2.96 3.12
CA THR A 74 -32.28 3.88 4.24
C THR A 74 -33.35 3.69 5.31
N SER A 75 -34.37 2.86 5.07
CA SER A 75 -35.46 2.57 6.00
C SER A 75 -35.11 1.48 7.02
N ARG A 76 -34.00 0.78 6.80
CA ARG A 76 -33.53 -0.31 7.67
C ARG A 76 -33.18 0.18 9.08
N THR A 77 -33.53 -0.64 10.07
CA THR A 77 -33.31 -0.36 11.50
C THR A 77 -31.95 -0.87 12.02
N ASP A 78 -31.26 -1.70 11.25
CA ASP A 78 -29.96 -2.27 11.59
C ASP A 78 -28.79 -1.53 10.93
N LEU A 79 -28.99 -0.30 10.46
CA LEU A 79 -27.92 0.56 9.99
C LEU A 79 -26.97 0.93 11.15
N VAL A 80 -25.67 0.92 10.88
CA VAL A 80 -24.66 1.44 11.79
C VAL A 80 -24.75 2.96 11.77
N THR A 81 -24.67 3.57 12.95
CA THR A 81 -24.58 5.03 13.10
C THR A 81 -23.25 5.40 13.75
N VAL A 82 -22.63 6.47 13.26
CA VAL A 82 -21.39 7.05 13.79
C VAL A 82 -21.65 8.52 14.03
N GLY A 83 -21.53 8.97 15.28
CA GLY A 83 -21.82 10.35 15.65
C GLY A 83 -23.27 10.78 15.37
N GLY A 84 -24.23 9.85 15.43
CA GLY A 84 -25.65 10.10 15.14
C GLY A 84 -26.03 10.08 13.65
N ALA A 85 -25.06 10.05 12.72
CA ALA A 85 -25.29 9.90 11.29
C ALA A 85 -25.18 8.44 10.84
N LYS A 86 -25.87 8.05 9.77
CA LYS A 86 -25.73 6.72 9.14
C LYS A 86 -24.29 6.56 8.64
N ALA A 87 -23.69 5.39 8.89
CA ALA A 87 -22.32 5.09 8.49
C ALA A 87 -22.23 4.92 6.97
N ALA A 88 -22.00 6.02 6.27
CA ALA A 88 -21.84 6.04 4.81
C ALA A 88 -20.66 5.17 4.37
N ALA A 89 -20.83 4.46 3.27
CA ALA A 89 -19.78 3.62 2.72
C ALA A 89 -18.60 4.46 2.24
N ALA A 90 -18.84 5.67 1.73
CA ALA A 90 -17.86 6.65 1.30
C ALA A 90 -18.28 8.08 1.69
N ASP A 91 -17.32 9.01 1.72
CA ASP A 91 -17.58 10.41 1.98
C ASP A 91 -16.51 11.28 1.32
N ALA A 92 -16.72 11.68 0.06
CA ALA A 92 -15.82 12.57 -0.69
C ALA A 92 -14.33 12.17 -0.64
N SER A 93 -14.05 10.88 -0.42
CA SER A 93 -12.70 10.31 -0.28
C SER A 93 -12.07 10.02 -1.64
N LEU A 94 -10.77 9.70 -1.66
CA LEU A 94 -10.03 9.27 -2.86
C LEU A 94 -9.83 7.74 -2.89
N PRO A 95 -10.73 6.98 -3.56
CA PRO A 95 -10.46 5.63 -4.01
C PRO A 95 -9.32 5.52 -5.03
N CYS A 96 -8.57 4.42 -4.94
CA CYS A 96 -7.61 3.96 -5.93
C CYS A 96 -7.94 2.51 -6.32
N ASP A 97 -8.20 2.30 -7.60
CA ASP A 97 -8.30 0.97 -8.21
C ASP A 97 -6.96 0.65 -8.89
N ARG A 98 -6.49 -0.59 -8.78
CA ARG A 98 -5.22 -1.05 -9.37
C ARG A 98 -5.52 -2.10 -10.44
N TYR A 99 -4.71 -2.15 -11.48
CA TYR A 99 -4.80 -3.15 -12.56
C TYR A 99 -3.39 -3.52 -12.98
N ALA A 100 -3.11 -4.80 -13.24
CA ALA A 100 -1.85 -5.20 -13.88
C ALA A 100 -1.99 -5.24 -15.40
N LEU A 101 -0.86 -5.21 -16.11
CA LEU A 101 -0.84 -5.53 -17.54
C LEU A 101 -0.28 -6.95 -17.68
N VAL A 102 -1.06 -7.88 -18.22
CA VAL A 102 -0.60 -9.25 -18.45
C VAL A 102 -0.80 -9.58 -19.93
N ARG A 103 0.32 -9.81 -20.64
CA ARG A 103 0.36 -10.23 -22.06
C ARG A 103 -0.48 -9.32 -22.97
N SER A 104 -0.17 -8.02 -23.00
CA SER A 104 -0.80 -7.01 -23.87
C SER A 104 -2.30 -6.78 -23.66
N ALA A 105 -2.85 -7.27 -22.54
CA ALA A 105 -4.21 -6.97 -22.10
C ALA A 105 -4.19 -6.53 -20.63
N LEU A 106 -5.08 -5.60 -20.26
CA LEU A 106 -5.30 -5.22 -18.87
C LEU A 106 -5.86 -6.45 -18.17
N LYS A 107 -5.10 -7.01 -17.23
CA LYS A 107 -5.53 -8.13 -16.42
C LYS A 107 -5.27 -7.83 -14.96
N PRO A 108 -6.13 -8.29 -14.07
CA PRO A 108 -5.84 -8.18 -12.66
C PRO A 108 -4.55 -8.88 -12.27
N ALA A 109 -3.94 -8.44 -11.16
CA ALA A 109 -2.63 -8.91 -10.72
C ALA A 109 -2.66 -10.37 -10.17
N GLY A 110 -2.88 -11.36 -11.03
CA GLY A 110 -2.88 -12.80 -10.73
C GLY A 110 -2.77 -13.66 -12.00
N GLY A 111 -1.94 -14.71 -11.97
CA GLY A 111 -1.41 -15.42 -13.16
C GLY A 111 -2.38 -16.27 -13.99
N ASN A 112 -3.65 -16.41 -13.59
CA ASN A 112 -4.60 -17.33 -14.22
C ASN A 112 -5.92 -16.66 -14.65
N ASP A 113 -5.95 -15.33 -14.70
CA ASP A 113 -7.19 -14.61 -14.92
C ASP A 113 -7.54 -14.44 -16.43
N THR A 114 -8.83 -14.61 -16.73
CA THR A 114 -9.41 -14.55 -18.09
C THR A 114 -10.10 -13.19 -18.27
N LEU A 115 -10.17 -12.69 -19.50
CA LEU A 115 -10.70 -11.35 -19.84
C LEU A 115 -12.23 -11.17 -19.64
N GLY A 116 -12.88 -12.08 -18.92
CA GLY A 116 -14.27 -11.92 -18.49
C GLY A 116 -14.32 -11.08 -17.21
N THR A 117 -15.49 -10.57 -16.85
CA THR A 117 -15.69 -9.95 -15.53
C THR A 117 -15.68 -10.98 -14.39
N ARG A 118 -15.08 -12.15 -14.61
CA ARG A 118 -15.16 -13.34 -13.76
C ARG A 118 -13.76 -13.92 -13.59
N ASP A 119 -13.45 -14.27 -12.35
CA ASP A 119 -12.23 -14.94 -11.92
C ASP A 119 -12.18 -16.40 -12.41
N MET A 120 -11.14 -17.11 -11.99
CA MET A 120 -10.90 -18.51 -12.33
C MET A 120 -12.02 -19.47 -11.94
N ASP A 121 -12.82 -19.12 -10.92
CA ASP A 121 -13.92 -19.94 -10.40
C ASP A 121 -15.26 -19.54 -11.03
N GLY A 122 -15.24 -18.68 -12.06
CA GLY A 122 -16.44 -18.13 -12.70
C GLY A 122 -17.18 -17.11 -11.83
N LYS A 123 -16.58 -16.67 -10.72
CA LYS A 123 -17.15 -15.67 -9.81
C LYS A 123 -16.74 -14.29 -10.26
N GLN A 124 -17.63 -13.32 -10.12
CA GLN A 124 -17.36 -11.96 -10.60
C GLN A 124 -16.06 -11.40 -9.99
N PHE A 125 -15.12 -11.03 -10.84
CA PHE A 125 -13.81 -10.50 -10.48
C PHE A 125 -13.96 -9.02 -10.07
N TYR A 126 -13.58 -8.72 -8.83
CA TYR A 126 -13.52 -7.35 -8.31
C TYR A 126 -12.12 -7.12 -7.73
N GLU A 127 -11.28 -6.28 -8.35
CA GLU A 127 -10.07 -5.81 -7.67
C GLU A 127 -10.51 -4.97 -6.44
N PRO A 128 -9.84 -5.12 -5.29
CA PRO A 128 -10.17 -4.36 -4.10
C PRO A 128 -9.84 -2.87 -4.31
N THR A 129 -10.88 -2.06 -4.55
CA THR A 129 -10.82 -0.60 -4.45
C THR A 129 -10.26 -0.20 -3.08
N THR A 130 -9.09 0.46 -3.06
CA THR A 130 -8.47 0.93 -1.82
C THR A 130 -8.86 2.38 -1.55
N ARG A 131 -9.45 2.66 -0.39
CA ARG A 131 -9.67 4.05 0.06
C ARG A 131 -8.37 4.59 0.66
N LEU A 132 -7.92 5.75 0.17
CA LEU A 132 -6.80 6.49 0.75
C LEU A 132 -7.30 7.34 1.92
N SER A 133 -7.51 6.71 3.08
CA SER A 133 -8.13 7.34 4.26
C SER A 133 -7.28 8.40 4.97
N PHE A 134 -5.99 8.48 4.66
CA PHE A 134 -5.09 9.51 5.20
C PHE A 134 -5.24 10.87 4.49
N LEU A 135 -5.95 10.90 3.36
CA LEU A 135 -6.22 12.14 2.64
C LEU A 135 -7.49 12.82 3.18
N PRO A 136 -7.56 14.16 3.11
CA PRO A 136 -8.78 14.89 3.42
C PRO A 136 -9.89 14.56 2.41
N ARG A 137 -11.11 15.01 2.74
CA ARG A 137 -12.22 15.03 1.79
C ARG A 137 -11.91 15.96 0.62
N LEU A 138 -12.31 15.54 -0.57
CA LEU A 138 -12.11 16.24 -1.82
C LEU A 138 -13.32 17.09 -2.20
N THR A 139 -13.07 18.06 -3.06
CA THR A 139 -14.08 18.93 -3.67
C THR A 139 -13.84 18.95 -5.18
N ASP A 140 -14.90 18.74 -5.96
CA ASP A 140 -14.93 18.93 -7.42
C ASP A 140 -13.84 18.22 -8.24
N GLY A 141 -13.41 17.03 -7.80
CA GLY A 141 -12.33 16.28 -8.44
C GLY A 141 -10.97 16.96 -8.34
N GLY A 142 -10.81 17.89 -7.40
CA GLY A 142 -9.60 18.64 -7.18
C GLY A 142 -8.50 17.78 -6.57
N PHE A 143 -7.90 16.91 -7.37
CA PHE A 143 -6.70 16.17 -6.99
C PHE A 143 -5.77 15.96 -8.19
N ALA A 144 -4.49 15.73 -7.90
CA ALA A 144 -3.50 15.34 -8.88
C ALA A 144 -2.50 14.36 -8.24
N VAL A 145 -2.11 13.35 -8.99
CA VAL A 145 -1.18 12.30 -8.59
C VAL A 145 -0.03 12.27 -9.59
N LEU A 146 1.18 12.24 -9.08
CA LEU A 146 2.42 12.22 -9.84
C LEU A 146 3.31 11.08 -9.34
N LEU A 147 4.07 10.49 -10.25
CA LEU A 147 5.20 9.62 -9.91
C LEU A 147 6.46 10.48 -9.96
N LEU A 148 7.07 10.70 -8.80
CA LEU A 148 8.33 11.41 -8.69
C LEU A 148 9.48 10.41 -8.71
N PRO A 149 10.45 10.55 -9.63
CA PRO A 149 11.66 9.73 -9.59
C PRO A 149 12.47 10.05 -8.34
N THR A 150 13.26 9.08 -7.88
CA THR A 150 14.29 9.30 -6.87
C THR A 150 15.68 9.14 -7.49
N GLU A 151 16.73 9.35 -6.69
CA GLU A 151 18.11 9.08 -7.12
C GLU A 151 18.40 7.58 -7.35
N VAL A 152 17.54 6.70 -6.81
CA VAL A 152 17.67 5.26 -6.97
C VAL A 152 16.87 4.83 -8.20
N GLU A 153 17.55 4.22 -9.16
CA GLU A 153 16.93 3.72 -10.39
C GLU A 153 15.78 2.76 -10.07
N GLY A 154 14.67 2.91 -10.79
CA GLY A 154 13.47 2.09 -10.61
C GLY A 154 12.65 2.42 -9.36
N VAL A 155 13.15 3.27 -8.48
CA VAL A 155 12.41 3.74 -7.29
C VAL A 155 11.74 5.07 -7.59
N SER A 156 10.48 5.17 -7.21
CA SER A 156 9.69 6.39 -7.33
C SER A 156 8.80 6.57 -6.11
N ARG A 157 8.45 7.82 -5.85
CA ARG A 157 7.48 8.19 -4.82
C ARG A 157 6.19 8.66 -5.46
N ARG A 158 5.09 8.52 -4.75
CA ARG A 158 3.82 9.10 -5.15
C ARG A 158 3.68 10.46 -4.51
N GLN A 159 3.50 11.48 -5.33
CA GLN A 159 3.17 12.82 -4.90
C GLN A 159 1.70 13.07 -5.22
N LEU A 160 0.91 13.36 -4.20
CA LEU A 160 -0.51 13.67 -4.32
C LEU A 160 -0.71 15.14 -3.93
N PHE A 161 -1.51 15.84 -4.72
CA PHE A 161 -2.06 17.14 -4.40
C PHE A 161 -3.58 16.99 -4.31
N VAL A 162 -4.18 17.54 -3.26
CA VAL A 162 -5.61 17.43 -3.02
C VAL A 162 -6.17 18.76 -2.55
N ASN A 163 -7.29 19.18 -3.14
CA ASN A 163 -8.05 20.33 -2.73
C ASN A 163 -8.96 19.92 -1.56
N ASN A 164 -8.54 20.30 -0.35
CA ASN A 164 -9.24 19.96 0.87
C ASN A 164 -10.61 20.67 0.92
N ALA A 165 -11.68 19.87 0.98
CA ALA A 165 -13.05 20.36 0.97
C ALA A 165 -13.40 21.25 2.17
N ALA A 166 -12.79 21.00 3.34
CA ALA A 166 -13.06 21.73 4.57
C ALA A 166 -12.31 23.07 4.63
N GLU A 167 -11.02 23.05 4.30
CA GLU A 167 -10.15 24.22 4.48
C GLU A 167 -9.88 24.99 3.18
N LYS A 168 -10.39 24.49 2.04
CA LYS A 168 -10.28 25.13 0.71
C LYS A 168 -8.84 25.47 0.31
N ARG A 169 -7.91 24.60 0.68
CA ARG A 169 -6.48 24.71 0.35
C ARG A 169 -5.99 23.46 -0.37
N ILE A 170 -4.93 23.62 -1.15
CA ILE A 170 -4.21 22.50 -1.73
C ILE A 170 -3.25 21.94 -0.68
N GLU A 171 -3.39 20.65 -0.39
CA GLU A 171 -2.48 19.91 0.46
C GLU A 171 -1.63 18.96 -0.37
N SER A 172 -0.39 18.77 0.07
CA SER A 172 0.64 18.00 -0.61
C SER A 172 1.01 16.80 0.25
N PHE A 173 0.91 15.60 -0.31
CA PHE A 173 1.24 14.34 0.34
C PHE A 173 2.27 13.59 -0.48
N ASN A 174 3.36 13.19 0.17
CA ASN A 174 4.40 12.39 -0.45
C ASN A 174 4.44 11.02 0.23
N CYS A 175 4.27 9.96 -0.56
CA CYS A 175 4.23 8.59 -0.06
C CYS A 175 5.30 7.75 -0.72
N GLU A 176 5.95 6.89 0.06
CA GLU A 176 6.79 5.83 -0.49
C GLU A 176 5.93 4.76 -1.17
N ARG A 177 6.58 3.98 -2.04
CA ARG A 177 5.97 2.80 -2.67
C ARG A 177 6.51 1.57 -1.97
N THR A 178 5.62 0.67 -1.60
CA THR A 178 6.00 -0.69 -1.19
C THR A 178 6.47 -1.49 -2.42
N ASP A 179 7.14 -2.62 -2.18
CA ASP A 179 7.66 -3.50 -3.26
C ASP A 179 6.57 -4.05 -4.19
N ASP A 180 5.35 -4.22 -3.68
CA ASP A 180 4.19 -4.62 -4.46
C ASP A 180 3.48 -3.42 -5.14
N GLY A 181 4.04 -2.23 -5.01
CA GLY A 181 3.54 -1.01 -5.62
C GLY A 181 2.33 -0.40 -4.91
N LEU A 182 2.03 -0.74 -3.65
CA LEU A 182 1.03 -0.05 -2.85
C LEU A 182 1.60 1.23 -2.19
N PHE A 183 0.77 1.91 -1.42
CA PHE A 183 1.13 3.13 -0.69
C PHE A 183 1.77 2.76 0.64
N ASP A 184 3.02 3.18 0.83
CA ASP A 184 3.61 3.18 2.16
C ASP A 184 3.35 4.54 2.82
N VAL A 185 2.34 4.55 3.69
CA VAL A 185 1.93 5.75 4.44
C VAL A 185 2.80 5.93 5.69
N ALA A 186 3.41 4.86 6.19
CA ALA A 186 4.36 4.94 7.30
C ALA A 186 5.73 5.45 6.82
N GLY A 187 6.08 5.11 5.57
CA GLY A 187 7.36 5.38 4.96
C GLY A 187 8.51 4.64 5.64
N THR A 188 9.72 4.84 5.12
CA THR A 188 10.94 4.34 5.74
C THR A 188 11.09 4.90 7.15
N GLN A 189 10.86 4.04 8.14
CA GLN A 189 11.11 4.37 9.54
C GLN A 189 12.59 4.26 9.83
N LEU A 190 13.13 5.29 10.49
CA LEU A 190 14.48 5.25 11.01
C LEU A 190 14.44 4.83 12.49
N TRP A 191 15.40 4.00 12.86
CA TRP A 191 15.53 3.49 14.21
C TRP A 191 16.75 4.12 14.87
N THR A 192 16.59 4.59 16.11
CA THR A 192 17.71 5.11 16.91
C THR A 192 18.07 4.16 18.05
N SER A 193 19.34 4.18 18.45
CA SER A 193 19.80 3.49 19.67
C SER A 193 19.04 4.05 20.89
N PRO A 194 18.58 3.20 21.82
CA PRO A 194 17.92 3.63 23.05
C PRO A 194 18.89 4.20 24.11
N ASP A 195 20.22 4.11 23.93
CA ASP A 195 21.22 4.55 24.91
C ASP A 195 21.30 6.09 25.03
N PRO A 196 20.87 6.69 26.16
CA PRO A 196 20.98 8.14 26.41
C PRO A 196 22.43 8.65 26.49
N GLY A 197 23.41 7.76 26.68
CA GLY A 197 24.84 8.06 26.78
C GLY A 197 25.60 8.05 25.46
N SER A 198 24.99 7.56 24.37
CA SER A 198 25.59 7.57 23.05
C SER A 198 25.48 8.98 22.42
N ALA A 199 26.61 9.67 22.32
CA ALA A 199 26.72 11.11 22.05
C ALA A 199 26.25 11.58 20.65
N SER A 200 25.54 10.75 19.89
CA SER A 200 24.82 11.16 18.67
C SER A 200 23.75 10.12 18.38
N PRO A 201 22.45 10.50 18.27
CA PRO A 201 21.46 9.59 17.73
C PRO A 201 21.96 9.16 16.36
N CYS A 202 21.97 7.85 16.12
CA CYS A 202 22.35 7.29 14.84
C CYS A 202 21.14 6.54 14.31
N TRP A 203 20.85 6.70 13.03
CA TRP A 203 19.62 6.23 12.44
C TRP A 203 19.90 5.09 11.47
N ASN A 204 19.18 3.98 11.64
CA ASN A 204 19.25 2.82 10.74
C ASN A 204 17.88 2.53 10.14
N ALA A 205 17.83 2.33 8.82
CA ALA A 205 16.64 1.89 8.10
C ALA A 205 16.36 0.38 8.26
N ASN A 206 17.35 -0.39 8.74
CA ASN A 206 17.24 -1.83 8.93
C ASN A 206 18.03 -2.23 10.18
N PRO A 207 17.43 -2.13 11.38
CA PRO A 207 18.12 -2.53 12.60
C PRO A 207 18.39 -4.04 12.55
N ALA A 208 19.65 -4.44 12.70
CA ALA A 208 19.96 -5.86 12.84
C ALA A 208 19.19 -6.45 14.04
N PRO A 209 18.75 -7.73 13.98
CA PRO A 209 18.01 -8.37 15.07
C PRO A 209 18.84 -8.55 16.34
N THR A 210 20.13 -8.18 16.32
CA THR A 210 20.95 -8.16 17.52
C THR A 210 20.50 -7.01 18.43
N PRO A 211 20.02 -7.32 19.65
CA PRO A 211 19.76 -6.29 20.64
C PRO A 211 21.07 -5.55 20.92
N THR A 212 21.02 -4.22 20.92
CA THR A 212 22.04 -3.42 21.59
C THR A 212 22.14 -3.87 23.06
N PRO A 213 23.30 -3.70 23.72
CA PRO A 213 23.46 -4.04 25.14
C PRO A 213 22.36 -3.48 26.05
N ASP A 214 21.71 -2.38 25.61
CA ASP A 214 20.78 -1.56 26.40
C ASP A 214 19.30 -1.70 25.99
N GLY A 215 18.93 -2.71 25.19
CA GLY A 215 17.53 -3.04 24.87
C GLY A 215 17.14 -2.87 23.40
N PRO A 216 15.84 -3.04 23.07
CA PRO A 216 15.35 -3.05 21.69
C PRO A 216 15.39 -1.65 21.05
N TRP A 217 15.65 -1.63 19.74
CA TRP A 217 15.59 -0.42 18.92
C TRP A 217 14.25 0.30 19.07
N SER A 218 14.29 1.63 19.16
CA SER A 218 13.08 2.45 19.24
C SER A 218 12.87 3.23 17.93
N PRO A 219 11.63 3.27 17.39
CA PRO A 219 11.34 4.02 16.19
C PRO A 219 11.43 5.52 16.48
N SER A 220 12.05 6.28 15.58
CA SER A 220 12.25 7.72 15.77
C SER A 220 12.11 8.46 14.43
N PRO A 221 11.47 9.64 14.41
CA PRO A 221 11.46 10.46 13.20
C PRO A 221 12.89 10.85 12.78
N PRO A 222 13.13 11.04 11.47
CA PRO A 222 14.39 11.62 11.00
C PRO A 222 14.63 13.01 11.59
N PRO A 223 15.89 13.47 11.69
CA PRO A 223 16.20 14.81 12.15
C PRO A 223 15.56 15.87 11.22
N PRO A 224 15.15 17.03 11.75
CA PRO A 224 14.42 18.06 10.99
C PRO A 224 15.25 18.71 9.87
N THR A 225 16.58 18.56 9.87
CA THR A 225 17.49 19.13 8.86
C THR A 225 18.70 18.23 8.62
N GLY A 226 18.98 17.91 7.34
CA GLY A 226 20.16 17.17 6.90
C GLY A 226 20.01 15.65 6.89
N PRO A 227 20.91 14.92 6.19
CA PRO A 227 20.89 13.46 6.17
C PRO A 227 21.20 12.90 7.57
N ALA A 228 20.41 11.92 8.01
CA ALA A 228 20.59 11.28 9.30
C ALA A 228 21.93 10.50 9.34
N PRO A 229 22.81 10.72 10.33
CA PRO A 229 24.04 9.94 10.47
C PRO A 229 23.71 8.46 10.72
N ARG A 230 24.30 7.57 9.90
CA ARG A 230 24.13 6.12 10.03
C ARG A 230 24.86 5.60 11.27
N CYS A 231 24.31 4.59 11.95
CA CYS A 231 25.05 3.92 13.01
C CYS A 231 26.28 3.22 12.39
N ALA A 232 27.45 3.50 12.95
CA ALA A 232 28.65 2.77 12.58
C ALA A 232 28.45 1.28 12.91
N SER A 233 28.68 0.40 11.93
CA SER A 233 28.78 -1.03 12.23
C SER A 233 29.91 -1.24 13.25
N PRO A 234 29.73 -2.07 14.28
CA PRO A 234 30.85 -2.41 15.16
C PRO A 234 32.00 -2.95 14.29
N PRO A 235 33.25 -2.55 14.54
CA PRO A 235 34.38 -3.09 13.80
C PRO A 235 34.35 -4.62 13.93
N ALA A 236 34.52 -5.32 12.82
CA ALA A 236 34.59 -6.78 12.80
C ALA A 236 35.57 -7.23 13.92
N PRO A 237 35.21 -8.27 14.71
CA PRO A 237 36.09 -8.74 15.77
C PRO A 237 37.44 -9.08 15.14
N ARG A 238 38.50 -8.42 15.60
CA ARG A 238 39.87 -8.74 15.17
C ARG A 238 40.07 -10.25 15.39
N PRO A 239 40.59 -10.99 14.40
CA PRO A 239 40.92 -12.40 14.63
C PRO A 239 41.87 -12.48 15.83
N LYS A 240 41.48 -13.25 16.84
CA LYS A 240 42.33 -13.55 17.99
C LYS A 240 43.52 -14.37 17.48
N TYR A 241 44.61 -13.71 17.11
CA TYR A 241 45.91 -14.37 16.98
C TYR A 241 46.35 -14.78 18.38
N GLY A 242 46.19 -16.06 18.70
CA GLY A 242 46.44 -16.58 20.04
C GLY A 242 46.21 -18.08 20.15
N SER A 243 46.77 -18.87 19.23
CA SER A 243 47.07 -20.28 19.47
C SER A 243 48.46 -20.58 18.92
N ALA A 244 49.29 -21.19 19.77
CA ALA A 244 50.71 -21.44 19.53
C ALA A 244 50.96 -22.22 18.23
N PRO A 245 52.13 -22.03 17.57
CA PRO A 245 52.45 -22.75 16.35
C PRO A 245 52.56 -24.25 16.62
N THR A 246 51.78 -25.04 15.90
CA THR A 246 51.94 -26.49 15.78
C THR A 246 53.30 -26.80 15.14
N PRO A 247 54.10 -27.74 15.67
CA PRO A 247 55.38 -28.09 15.08
C PRO A 247 55.17 -28.77 13.72
N PHE A 248 55.91 -28.30 12.72
CA PHE A 248 55.97 -28.86 11.37
C PHE A 248 56.34 -30.36 11.39
N PRO A 249 55.68 -31.21 10.58
CA PRO A 249 56.15 -32.59 10.40
C PRO A 249 57.47 -32.59 9.62
N ARG A 250 58.51 -33.20 10.21
CA ARG A 250 59.79 -33.46 9.54
C ARG A 250 59.55 -34.31 8.30
N ARG A 251 59.90 -33.76 7.13
CA ARG A 251 59.91 -34.48 5.85
C ARG A 251 61.04 -35.51 5.86
N ALA A 252 60.69 -36.80 5.71
CA ALA A 252 61.66 -37.87 5.55
C ALA A 252 62.49 -37.68 4.27
N ALA A 253 63.80 -37.92 4.37
CA ALA A 253 64.74 -37.82 3.25
C ALA A 253 64.55 -38.96 2.26
N ALA A 254 64.49 -38.65 0.96
CA ALA A 254 64.55 -39.64 -0.12
C ALA A 254 66.02 -39.95 -0.47
N PRO A 255 66.37 -41.23 -0.78
CA PRO A 255 67.74 -41.60 -1.10
C PRO A 255 68.16 -41.18 -2.53
N PRO A 256 69.46 -40.99 -2.78
CA PRO A 256 69.96 -40.42 -4.04
C PRO A 256 69.95 -41.46 -5.19
N SER A 257 69.43 -41.06 -6.35
CA SER A 257 69.56 -41.80 -7.60
C SER A 257 70.96 -41.64 -8.18
N LYS A 258 71.68 -42.75 -8.36
CA LYS A 258 72.97 -42.81 -9.06
C LYS A 258 72.77 -42.52 -10.55
N ARG A 259 73.65 -41.69 -11.11
CA ARG A 259 73.89 -41.58 -12.56
C ARG A 259 74.79 -42.72 -13.00
N GLY A 260 74.47 -43.28 -14.17
CA GLY A 260 75.17 -44.37 -14.85
C GLY A 260 74.21 -44.98 -15.85
#